data_AF-A0A0P7X2I4-F1
#
_entry.id   AF-A0A0P7X2I4-F1
#
_cell.length_a   1.000
_cell.length_b   1.000
_cell.length_c   1.000
_cell.angle_alpha   90.00
_cell.angle_beta   90.00
_cell.angle_gamma   90.00
#
_symmetry.space_group_name_H-M   'P 1'
#
loop_
_entity.id
_entity.type
_entity.pdbx_description
1 polymer ?
#
loop_
_entity_poly.entity_id
_entity_poly.type
_entity_poly.pdbx_seq_one_letter_code
_entity_poly.pdbx_strand_id
1 'polypeptide(L)'
;MTLSKKRRIIFVALAAVIASIVIIDANRIFNPDEYIIVPHGNHNHYLPRDRDESVPVHSFPMVRPRPNETITPDGRVVPREDFQP
;
A
#
# COMPACT_ATOMS: atom_id res chain seq x y z
N MET A 1 36.99 25.43 3.74
CA MET A 1 37.23 24.15 4.45
C MET A 1 36.75 23.00 3.58
N THR A 2 37.64 22.15 3.08
CA THR A 2 37.27 20.92 2.37
C THR A 2 36.90 19.85 3.41
N LEU A 3 35.74 19.22 3.28
CA LEU A 3 35.36 18.08 4.13
C LEU A 3 36.39 16.97 3.95
N SER A 4 36.83 16.35 5.05
CA SER A 4 37.72 15.20 4.96
C SER A 4 37.04 14.08 4.16
N LYS A 5 37.79 13.37 3.32
CA LYS A 5 37.29 12.27 2.49
C LYS A 5 36.46 11.26 3.30
N LYS A 6 36.87 11.00 4.56
CA LYS A 6 36.15 10.15 5.52
C LYS A 6 34.76 10.69 5.86
N ARG A 7 34.64 11.99 6.18
CA ARG A 7 33.34 12.64 6.48
C ARG A 7 32.40 12.60 5.27
N ARG A 8 32.95 12.80 4.06
CA ARG A 8 32.16 12.70 2.83
C ARG A 8 31.63 11.27 2.60
N ILE A 9 32.45 10.25 2.82
CA ILE A 9 32.02 8.85 2.71
C ILE A 9 30.93 8.52 3.73
N ILE A 10 31.13 8.91 4.99
CA ILE A 10 30.14 8.71 6.06
C ILE A 10 28.81 9.39 5.70
N PHE A 11 28.86 10.63 5.23
CA PHE A 11 27.67 11.36 4.80
C PHE A 11 26.94 10.65 3.65
N VAL A 12 27.66 10.22 2.62
CA VAL A 12 27.06 9.50 1.47
C VAL A 12 26.47 8.15 1.90
N ALA A 13 27.16 7.41 2.76
CA ALA A 13 26.65 6.14 3.28
C ALA A 13 25.37 6.35 4.10
N LEU A 14 25.35 7.34 4.99
CA LEU A 14 24.16 7.69 5.76
C LEU A 14 22.99 8.13 4.86
N ALA A 15 23.27 8.98 3.87
CA ALA A 15 22.27 9.41 2.91
C ALA A 15 21.71 8.24 2.09
N ALA A 16 22.56 7.29 1.69
CA ALA A 16 22.13 6.08 0.99
C ALA A 16 21.22 5.21 1.85
N VAL A 17 21.56 5.00 3.12
CA VAL A 17 20.72 4.24 4.06
C VAL A 17 19.36 4.91 4.24
N ILE A 18 19.32 6.22 4.45
CA ILE A 18 18.05 6.97 4.58
C ILE A 18 17.23 6.87 3.29
N ALA A 19 17.86 7.06 2.13
CA ALA A 19 17.19 6.94 0.84
C ALA A 19 16.60 5.54 0.63
N SER A 20 17.32 4.48 1.00
CA SER A 20 16.80 3.11 0.95
C SER A 20 15.58 2.92 1.84
N ILE A 21 15.60 3.43 3.07
CA ILE A 21 14.45 3.34 3.98
C ILE A 21 13.23 4.07 3.39
N VAL A 22 13.43 5.28 2.87
CA VAL A 22 12.35 6.06 2.23
C VAL A 22 11.77 5.32 1.02
N ILE A 23 12.61 4.72 0.17
CA ILE A 23 12.15 3.96 -1.00
C ILE A 23 11.33 2.73 -0.56
N ILE A 24 11.81 1.99 0.45
CA ILE A 24 11.11 0.81 0.98
C ILE A 24 9.74 1.19 1.53
N ASP A 25 9.65 2.27 2.30
CA ASP A 25 8.41 2.76 2.91
C ASP A 25 7.43 3.30 1.85
N ALA A 26 7.92 4.11 0.91
CA ALA A 26 7.11 4.65 -0.19
C ALA A 26 6.47 3.55 -1.06
N ASN A 27 7.13 2.39 -1.18
CA ASN A 27 6.62 1.23 -1.92
C ASN A 27 5.86 0.23 -1.02
N ARG A 28 5.70 0.54 0.27
CA ARG A 28 4.98 -0.29 1.25
C ARG A 28 5.44 -1.76 1.25
N ILE A 29 6.74 -2.01 1.08
CA ILE A 29 7.31 -3.36 0.95
C ILE A 29 7.06 -4.22 2.20
N PHE A 30 7.17 -3.62 3.39
CA PHE A 30 6.99 -4.34 4.66
C PHE A 30 5.60 -4.13 5.30
N ASN A 31 4.77 -3.25 4.72
CA ASN A 31 3.42 -2.98 5.23
C ASN A 31 2.47 -2.74 4.05
N PRO A 32 2.23 -3.79 3.23
CA PRO A 32 1.40 -3.66 2.04
C PRO A 32 -0.03 -3.31 2.45
N ASP A 33 -0.64 -2.37 1.72
CA ASP A 33 -2.05 -2.07 1.92
C ASP A 33 -2.91 -3.31 1.70
N GLU A 34 -3.92 -3.50 2.55
CA GLU A 34 -4.89 -4.58 2.41
C GLU A 34 -5.73 -4.45 1.12
N TYR A 35 -5.80 -3.24 0.56
CA TYR A 35 -6.53 -2.92 -0.66
C TYR A 35 -5.77 -1.89 -1.51
N ILE A 36 -6.05 -1.89 -2.81
CA ILE A 36 -5.66 -0.83 -3.74
C ILE A 36 -6.84 0.14 -3.96
N ILE A 37 -6.54 1.41 -4.20
CA ILE A 37 -7.53 2.44 -4.50
C ILE A 37 -7.50 2.69 -6.00
N VAL A 38 -8.60 2.40 -6.69
CA VAL A 38 -8.75 2.61 -8.12
C VAL A 38 -9.68 3.79 -8.37
N PRO A 39 -9.18 4.93 -8.89
CA PRO A 39 -10.02 6.04 -9.28
C PRO A 39 -10.82 5.69 -10.54
N HIS A 40 -12.12 5.96 -10.54
CA HIS A 40 -13.00 5.72 -11.68
C HIS A 40 -14.03 6.86 -11.79
N GLY A 41 -13.85 7.72 -12.78
CA GLY A 41 -14.67 8.93 -12.93
C GLY A 41 -14.44 9.91 -11.78
N ASN A 42 -15.47 10.13 -10.95
CA ASN A 42 -15.46 11.09 -9.84
C ASN A 42 -15.38 10.45 -8.45
N HIS A 43 -15.18 9.13 -8.37
CA HIS A 43 -15.10 8.38 -7.12
C HIS A 43 -13.96 7.36 -7.16
N ASN A 44 -13.71 6.74 -6.02
CA ASN A 44 -12.70 5.71 -5.86
C ASN A 44 -13.36 4.39 -5.49
N HIS A 45 -12.83 3.29 -6.00
CA HIS A 45 -13.14 1.94 -5.53
C HIS A 45 -11.98 1.38 -4.73
N TYR A 46 -12.30 0.65 -3.66
CA TYR A 46 -11.35 -0.06 -2.82
C TYR A 46 -11.38 -1.54 -3.22
N LEU A 47 -10.27 -2.08 -3.73
CA LEU A 47 -10.20 -3.45 -4.25
C LEU A 47 -9.17 -4.23 -3.43
N PRO A 48 -9.46 -5.46 -2.99
CA PRO A 48 -8.46 -6.29 -2.35
C PRO A 48 -7.41 -6.75 -3.38
N ARG A 49 -6.21 -7.11 -2.92
CA ARG A 49 -5.11 -7.50 -3.82
C ARG A 49 -5.36 -8.81 -4.56
N ASP A 50 -6.13 -9.69 -3.94
CA ASP A 50 -6.56 -11.00 -4.42
C ASP A 50 -7.96 -10.96 -5.07
N ARG A 51 -8.37 -9.78 -5.58
CA ARG A 51 -9.65 -9.63 -6.28
C ARG A 51 -9.85 -10.69 -7.36
N ASP A 52 -11.08 -11.11 -7.55
CA ASP A 52 -11.47 -11.85 -8.74
C ASP A 52 -11.42 -10.89 -9.95
N GLU A 53 -10.55 -11.19 -10.93
CA GLU A 53 -10.39 -10.34 -12.10
C GLU A 53 -11.63 -10.31 -13.00
N SER A 54 -12.51 -11.32 -12.88
CA SER A 54 -13.79 -11.37 -13.60
C SER A 54 -14.83 -10.42 -13.00
N VAL A 55 -14.66 -9.97 -11.75
CA VAL A 55 -15.54 -9.02 -11.10
C VAL A 55 -15.17 -7.60 -11.54
N PRO A 56 -16.12 -6.85 -12.10
CA PRO A 56 -15.82 -5.52 -12.61
C PRO A 56 -15.55 -4.53 -11.47
N VAL A 57 -14.67 -3.56 -11.72
CA VAL A 57 -14.22 -2.57 -10.71
C VAL A 57 -15.38 -1.85 -10.03
N HIS A 58 -16.47 -1.58 -10.75
CA HIS A 58 -17.64 -0.86 -10.22
C HIS A 58 -18.42 -1.64 -9.15
N SER A 59 -18.20 -2.95 -9.02
CA SER A 59 -18.82 -3.80 -8.01
C SER A 59 -18.14 -3.68 -6.63
N PHE A 60 -16.95 -3.08 -6.57
CA PHE A 60 -16.21 -2.92 -5.33
C PHE A 60 -16.67 -1.68 -4.54
N PRO A 61 -16.51 -1.65 -3.20
CA PRO A 61 -17.03 -0.57 -2.38
C PRO A 61 -16.32 0.76 -2.69
N MET A 62 -17.08 1.85 -2.56
CA MET A 62 -16.57 3.22 -2.69
C MET A 62 -16.20 3.86 -1.34
N VAL A 63 -16.38 3.11 -0.25
CA VAL A 63 -16.05 3.53 1.11
C VAL A 63 -14.93 2.65 1.62
N ARG A 64 -13.97 3.26 2.31
CA ARG A 64 -12.88 2.53 2.95
C ARG A 64 -13.46 1.56 4.00
N PRO A 65 -13.04 0.29 4.02
CA PRO A 65 -13.38 -0.63 5.10
C PRO A 65 -12.98 -0.09 6.46
N ARG A 66 -13.76 -0.39 7.50
CA ARG A 66 -13.38 -0.11 8.87
C ARG A 66 -12.18 -0.96 9.28
N PRO A 67 -11.45 -0.59 10.36
CA PRO A 67 -10.27 -1.36 10.80
C PRO A 67 -10.52 -2.85 11.08
N ASN A 68 -11.76 -3.24 11.40
CA ASN A 68 -12.18 -4.62 11.66
C ASN A 68 -12.94 -5.27 10.49
N GLU A 69 -12.95 -4.63 9.33
CA GLU A 69 -13.57 -5.14 8.10
C GLU A 69 -12.49 -5.49 7.08
N THR A 70 -12.86 -6.31 6.10
CA THR A 70 -12.06 -6.60 4.91
C THR A 70 -12.97 -6.65 3.68
N ILE A 71 -12.37 -6.52 2.49
CA ILE A 71 -13.08 -6.64 1.22
C ILE A 71 -12.75 -8.02 0.67
N THR A 72 -13.77 -8.81 0.42
CA THR A 72 -13.67 -10.12 -0.23
C THR A 72 -13.26 -9.99 -1.70
N PRO A 73 -12.68 -11.02 -2.32
CA PRO A 73 -12.33 -11.02 -3.75
C PRO A 73 -13.49 -10.63 -4.68
N ASP A 74 -14.74 -10.90 -4.27
CA ASP A 74 -15.96 -10.56 -5.01
C ASP A 74 -16.55 -9.18 -4.68
N GLY A 75 -15.90 -8.39 -3.82
CA GLY A 75 -16.25 -7.00 -3.55
C GLY A 75 -17.21 -6.78 -2.38
N ARG A 76 -17.56 -7.80 -1.60
CA ARG A 76 -18.33 -7.64 -0.35
C ARG A 76 -17.42 -7.19 0.79
N VAL A 77 -17.91 -6.26 1.61
CA VAL A 77 -17.28 -5.91 2.88
C VAL A 77 -17.79 -6.83 3.97
N VAL A 78 -16.89 -7.52 4.66
CA VAL A 78 -17.22 -8.47 5.74
C VAL A 78 -16.38 -8.16 6.99
N PRO A 79 -16.84 -8.51 8.20
CA PRO A 79 -15.97 -8.53 9.37
C PRO A 79 -14.75 -9.40 9.11
N ARG A 80 -13.57 -8.95 9.55
CA ARG A 80 -12.30 -9.65 9.31
C ARG A 80 -12.29 -11.07 9.88
N GLU A 81 -12.98 -11.28 10.99
CA GLU A 81 -13.13 -12.60 11.63
C GLU A 81 -13.96 -13.59 10.81
N ASP A 82 -14.83 -13.10 9.93
CA ASP A 82 -15.67 -13.91 9.05
C ASP A 82 -15.00 -14.19 7.70
N PHE A 83 -13.85 -13.56 7.42
CA PHE A 83 -13.13 -13.76 6.18
C PHE A 83 -12.32 -15.07 6.21
N GLN A 84 -12.76 -16.03 5.39
CA GLN A 84 -12.01 -17.24 5.11
C GLN A 84 -11.31 -17.07 3.75
N PRO A 85 -9.97 -16.95 3.74
CA PRO A 85 -9.20 -16.76 2.51
C PRO A 85 -9.22 -18.01 1.61
#